data_AF-A0A969NX37-F1
#
_entry.id   AF-A0A969NX37-F1
#
_cell.length_a   1.000
_cell.length_b   1.000
_cell.length_c   1.000
_cell.angle_alpha   90.00
_cell.angle_beta   90.00
_cell.angle_gamma   90.00
#
_symmetry.space_group_name_H-M   'P 1'
#
loop_
_entity.id
_entity.type
_entity.pdbx_description
1 polymer ?
#
loop_
_entity_poly.entity_id
_entity_poly.type
_entity_poly.pdbx_seq_one_letter_code
_entity_poly.pdbx_strand_id
1 'polypeptide(L)'
;MRLALSTGRRVGEIAGLRWRDVRVTGMRITLTFRHCKGNKSMSDTLSVPMSKVILDWMNAFYGPKLKNRGPDIPLWMSLSNNSKGKPLSITSLEEISRRRLGVHFHALRHTFARIMEDQGAKVSDIQSRLGHESLQTTGRYLAALRRSDNPYADVFDNLLG
;
A
#
# COMPACT_ATOMS: atom_id res chain seq x y z
N MET A 1 -4.27 0.13 5.31
CA MET A 1 -3.71 -1.24 5.36
C MET A 1 -4.05 -2.05 4.12
N ARG A 2 -5.34 -2.22 3.76
CA ARG A 2 -5.77 -2.94 2.54
C ARG A 2 -5.00 -2.56 1.26
N LEU A 3 -4.81 -1.27 0.99
CA LEU A 3 -4.03 -0.80 -0.17
C LEU A 3 -2.57 -1.30 -0.18
N ALA A 4 -1.90 -1.27 0.97
CA ALA A 4 -0.52 -1.73 1.09
C ALA A 4 -0.39 -3.23 0.84
N LEU A 5 -1.36 -4.00 1.36
CA LEU A 5 -1.43 -5.45 1.12
C LEU A 5 -1.69 -5.77 -0.35
N SER A 6 -2.54 -5.01 -1.06
CA SER A 6 -2.84 -5.28 -2.49
C SER A 6 -1.75 -4.83 -3.46
N THR A 7 -0.85 -3.93 -3.04
CA THR A 7 0.18 -3.33 -3.91
C THR A 7 1.59 -3.75 -3.55
N GLY A 8 1.82 -4.23 -2.32
CA GLY A 8 3.14 -4.55 -1.80
C GLY A 8 4.04 -3.34 -1.59
N ARG A 9 3.51 -2.10 -1.59
CA ARG A 9 4.32 -0.86 -1.51
C ARG A 9 4.85 -0.61 -0.11
N ARG A 10 5.99 0.09 -0.03
CA ARG A 10 6.62 0.46 1.25
C ARG A 10 5.76 1.48 1.99
N VAL A 11 5.86 1.52 3.32
CA VAL A 11 5.09 2.48 4.15
C VAL A 11 5.31 3.93 3.71
N GLY A 12 6.53 4.32 3.38
CA GLY A 12 6.84 5.67 2.90
C GLY A 12 6.25 5.97 1.52
N GLU A 13 6.18 4.98 0.63
CA GLU A 13 5.56 5.11 -0.69
C GLU A 13 4.05 5.30 -0.55
N ILE A 14 3.40 4.54 0.34
CA ILE A 14 1.98 4.70 0.66
C ILE A 14 1.74 6.06 1.31
N ALA A 15 2.46 6.40 2.38
CA ALA A 15 2.30 7.64 3.14
C ALA A 15 2.51 8.89 2.26
N GLY A 16 3.43 8.81 1.30
CA GLY A 16 3.82 9.91 0.43
C GLY A 16 2.85 10.20 -0.73
N LEU A 17 1.80 9.40 -0.93
CA LEU A 17 0.83 9.63 -1.99
C LEU A 17 0.14 10.99 -1.86
N ARG A 18 0.00 11.68 -2.99
CA ARG A 18 -0.72 12.95 -3.12
C ARG A 18 -1.85 12.84 -4.14
N TRP A 19 -2.69 13.86 -4.20
CA TRP A 19 -3.81 13.92 -5.15
C TRP A 19 -3.36 13.77 -6.61
N ARG A 20 -2.25 14.40 -7.00
CA ARG A 20 -1.62 14.27 -8.34
C ARG A 20 -1.16 12.85 -8.70
N ASP A 21 -1.09 11.96 -7.73
CA ASP A 21 -0.65 10.57 -7.91
C ASP A 21 -1.83 9.63 -8.18
N VAL A 22 -3.06 10.13 -8.04
CA VAL A 22 -4.30 9.38 -8.26
C VAL A 22 -4.85 9.69 -9.65
N ARG A 23 -4.94 8.68 -10.51
CA ARG A 23 -5.63 8.77 -11.79
C ARG A 23 -6.85 7.87 -11.78
N VAL A 24 -8.02 8.43 -12.06
CA VAL A 24 -9.27 7.67 -12.19
C VAL A 24 -9.54 7.43 -13.67
N THR A 25 -9.78 6.19 -14.06
CA THR A 25 -10.13 5.81 -15.45
C THR A 25 -11.27 4.80 -15.40
N GLY A 26 -12.47 5.24 -15.77
CA GLY A 26 -13.71 4.48 -15.54
C GLY A 26 -13.88 4.16 -14.06
N MET A 27 -14.04 2.88 -13.72
CA MET A 27 -14.21 2.39 -12.34
C MET A 27 -12.89 2.07 -11.63
N ARG A 28 -11.74 2.32 -12.25
CA ARG A 28 -10.42 1.95 -11.71
C ARG A 28 -9.61 3.17 -11.31
N ILE A 29 -8.86 3.02 -10.23
CA ILE A 29 -7.80 3.96 -9.83
C ILE A 29 -6.44 3.38 -10.23
N THR A 30 -5.60 4.22 -10.82
CA THR A 30 -4.16 3.99 -10.93
C THR A 30 -3.43 4.93 -9.99
N LEU A 31 -2.61 4.38 -9.10
CA LEU A 31 -1.74 5.13 -8.20
C LEU A 31 -0.32 5.17 -8.75
N THR A 32 0.29 6.35 -8.75
CA THR A 32 1.69 6.55 -9.18
C THR A 32 2.59 6.85 -7.98
N PHE A 33 3.51 5.95 -7.68
CA PHE A 33 4.49 6.07 -6.60
C PHE A 33 5.78 6.70 -7.15
N ARG A 34 5.93 8.02 -7.01
CA ARG A 34 6.99 8.78 -7.68
C ARG A 34 8.38 8.68 -7.07
N HIS A 35 8.47 8.37 -5.77
CA HIS A 35 9.74 8.35 -5.03
C HIS A 35 10.04 6.94 -4.51
N CYS A 36 10.11 5.98 -5.42
CA CYS A 36 10.55 4.63 -5.05
C CYS A 36 12.08 4.60 -4.90
N LYS A 37 12.58 3.61 -4.16
CA LYS A 37 14.04 3.36 -4.03
C LYS A 37 14.71 3.36 -5.41
N GLY A 38 15.85 4.04 -5.53
CA GLY A 38 16.55 4.21 -6.81
C GLY A 38 15.97 5.31 -7.71
N ASN A 39 15.17 6.24 -7.14
CA ASN A 39 14.51 7.34 -7.85
C ASN A 39 13.59 6.86 -9.00
N LYS A 40 13.02 5.67 -8.83
CA LYS A 40 12.11 5.06 -9.81
C LYS A 40 10.67 5.49 -9.52
N SER A 41 9.87 5.53 -10.58
CA SER A 41 8.42 5.64 -10.46
C SER A 41 7.77 4.29 -10.76
N MET A 42 6.81 3.89 -9.95
CA MET A 42 6.02 2.68 -10.19
C MET A 42 4.54 3.03 -10.16
N SER A 43 3.73 2.32 -10.94
CA SER A 43 2.29 2.56 -11.01
C SER A 43 1.53 1.27 -10.78
N ASP A 44 0.49 1.35 -9.94
CA ASP A 44 -0.40 0.23 -9.66
C ASP A 44 -1.83 0.59 -9.99
N THR A 45 -2.41 -0.12 -10.96
CA THR A 45 -3.84 -0.08 -11.23
C THR A 45 -4.55 -1.02 -10.27
N LEU A 46 -5.44 -0.45 -9.46
CA LEU A 46 -6.18 -1.18 -8.45
C LEU A 46 -7.33 -1.97 -9.09
N SER A 47 -7.76 -3.02 -8.40
CA SER A 47 -8.98 -3.74 -8.76
C SER A 47 -10.19 -2.81 -8.64
N VAL A 48 -11.29 -3.14 -9.33
CA VAL A 48 -12.54 -2.35 -9.23
C VAL A 48 -13.05 -2.28 -7.79
N PRO A 49 -13.11 -3.38 -7.00
CA PRO A 49 -13.53 -3.30 -5.60
C PRO A 49 -12.64 -2.39 -4.75
N MET A 50 -11.31 -2.48 -4.90
CA MET A 50 -10.38 -1.63 -4.15
C MET A 50 -10.50 -0.16 -4.55
N SER A 51 -10.68 0.10 -5.85
CA SER A 51 -10.89 1.44 -6.38
C SER A 51 -12.16 2.05 -5.78
N LYS A 52 -13.25 1.27 -5.70
CA LYS A 52 -14.49 1.70 -5.05
C LYS A 52 -14.26 2.05 -3.59
N VAL A 53 -13.59 1.20 -2.81
CA VAL A 53 -13.29 1.46 -1.39
C VAL A 53 -12.53 2.77 -1.20
N ILE A 54 -11.53 3.04 -2.04
CA ILE A 54 -10.74 4.28 -1.96
C ILE A 54 -11.56 5.49 -2.38
N LEU A 55 -12.34 5.40 -3.45
CA LEU A 55 -13.22 6.48 -3.89
C LEU A 55 -14.28 6.82 -2.83
N ASP A 56 -14.92 5.80 -2.26
CA ASP A 56 -15.92 5.96 -1.20
C ASP A 56 -15.30 6.65 0.03
N TRP A 57 -14.10 6.19 0.45
CA TRP A 57 -13.36 6.82 1.55
C TRP A 57 -12.98 8.27 1.24
N MET A 58 -12.45 8.54 0.03
CA MET A 58 -12.10 9.88 -0.40
C MET A 58 -13.34 10.79 -0.39
N ASN A 59 -14.49 10.27 -0.84
CA ASN A 59 -15.74 11.02 -0.86
C ASN A 59 -16.27 11.31 0.54
N ALA A 60 -16.27 10.32 1.42
CA ALA A 60 -16.67 10.50 2.82
C ALA A 60 -15.74 11.47 3.56
N PHE A 61 -14.43 11.40 3.30
CA PHE A 61 -13.44 12.16 4.04
C PHE A 61 -13.28 13.61 3.53
N TYR A 62 -13.26 13.79 2.21
CA TYR A 62 -13.03 15.11 1.59
C TYR A 62 -14.32 15.82 1.17
N GLY A 63 -15.45 15.09 1.12
CA GLY A 63 -16.77 15.62 0.77
C GLY A 63 -16.90 16.08 -0.70
N PRO A 64 -17.93 16.88 -1.02
CA PRO A 64 -18.20 17.39 -2.38
C PRO A 64 -17.06 18.22 -2.99
N LYS A 65 -16.10 18.67 -2.18
CA LYS A 65 -14.93 19.46 -2.62
C LYS A 65 -13.80 18.60 -3.20
N LEU A 66 -14.06 17.34 -3.51
CA LEU A 66 -13.15 16.39 -4.16
C LEU A 66 -12.49 16.94 -5.43
N LYS A 67 -13.20 17.80 -6.17
CA LYS A 67 -12.73 18.38 -7.44
C LYS A 67 -11.84 19.63 -7.31
N ASN A 68 -11.84 20.31 -6.16
CA ASN A 68 -11.16 21.61 -5.98
C ASN A 68 -9.91 21.53 -5.08
N ARG A 69 -9.23 20.37 -5.09
CA ARG A 69 -8.02 20.13 -4.29
C ARG A 69 -6.78 20.34 -5.16
N GLY A 70 -5.83 21.11 -4.65
CA GLY A 70 -4.54 21.28 -5.31
C GLY A 70 -3.80 19.94 -5.46
N PRO A 71 -2.99 19.77 -6.52
CA PRO A 71 -2.32 18.51 -6.86
C PRO A 71 -1.42 17.98 -5.73
N ASP A 72 -0.90 18.87 -4.90
CA ASP A 72 0.09 18.55 -3.87
C ASP A 72 -0.53 18.21 -2.51
N ILE A 73 -1.85 18.18 -2.39
CA ILE A 73 -2.48 17.79 -1.13
C ILE A 73 -2.13 16.31 -0.85
N PRO A 74 -1.76 15.95 0.39
CA PRO A 74 -1.57 14.55 0.77
C PRO A 74 -2.85 13.75 0.60
N LEU A 75 -2.73 12.52 0.10
CA LEU A 75 -3.88 11.61 -0.01
C LEU A 75 -4.34 11.15 1.37
N TRP A 76 -3.41 11.00 2.32
CA TRP A 76 -3.67 10.60 3.69
C TRP A 76 -3.45 11.77 4.64
N MET A 77 -4.52 12.24 5.25
CA MET A 77 -4.48 13.35 6.21
C MET A 77 -4.63 12.81 7.63
N SER A 78 -3.89 13.38 8.57
CA SER A 78 -4.00 13.03 9.98
C SER A 78 -5.30 13.58 10.57
N LEU A 79 -5.97 12.74 11.37
CA LEU A 79 -7.21 13.05 12.09
C LEU A 79 -6.97 13.32 13.57
N SER A 80 -5.73 13.10 14.04
CA SER A 80 -5.37 13.35 15.43
C SER A 80 -5.44 14.85 15.73
N ASN A 81 -5.93 15.20 16.92
CA ASN A 81 -6.06 16.59 17.36
C ASN A 81 -4.74 17.38 17.23
N ASN A 82 -3.60 16.73 17.46
CA ASN A 82 -2.28 17.37 17.47
C ASN A 82 -1.68 17.59 16.07
N SER A 83 -2.23 16.95 15.04
CA SER A 83 -1.71 17.02 13.66
C SER A 83 -2.81 17.12 12.61
N LYS A 84 -4.01 17.53 13.02
CA LYS A 84 -5.18 17.61 12.16
C LYS A 84 -4.86 18.45 10.93
N GLY A 85 -5.12 17.89 9.75
CA GLY A 85 -4.87 18.58 8.48
C GLY A 85 -3.43 18.50 7.97
N LYS A 86 -2.51 17.83 8.68
CA LYS A 86 -1.15 17.53 8.19
C LYS A 86 -1.13 16.16 7.49
N PRO A 87 -0.12 15.88 6.63
CA PRO A 87 0.07 14.55 6.08
C PRO A 87 0.16 13.50 7.21
N LEU A 88 -0.48 12.35 7.02
CA LEU A 88 -0.34 11.23 7.94
C LEU A 88 1.11 10.72 7.89
N SER A 89 1.76 10.66 9.05
CA SER A 89 3.18 10.30 9.11
C SER A 89 3.40 8.80 8.95
N ILE A 90 4.62 8.41 8.54
CA ILE A 90 5.06 7.01 8.52
C ILE A 90 4.90 6.37 9.91
N THR A 91 5.30 7.09 10.96
CA THR A 91 5.19 6.61 12.34
C THR A 91 3.74 6.34 12.74
N SER A 92 2.81 7.22 12.35
CA SER A 92 1.39 7.01 12.59
C SER A 92 0.85 5.78 11.86
N LEU A 93 1.28 5.52 10.62
CA LEU A 93 0.90 4.31 9.89
C LEU A 93 1.47 3.04 10.52
N GLU A 94 2.73 3.06 10.97
CA GLU A 94 3.34 1.95 11.72
C GLU A 94 2.58 1.67 13.01
N GLU A 95 2.24 2.72 13.76
CA GLU A 95 1.47 2.60 15.01
C GLU A 95 0.06 2.06 14.76
N ILE A 96 -0.64 2.55 13.72
CA ILE A 96 -1.94 2.01 13.31
C ILE A 96 -1.82 0.53 12.94
N SER A 97 -0.76 0.13 12.21
CA SER A 97 -0.51 -1.27 11.85
C SER A 97 -0.32 -2.13 13.09
N ARG A 98 0.55 -1.69 14.01
CA ARG A 98 0.82 -2.41 15.26
C ARG A 98 -0.43 -2.55 16.12
N ARG A 99 -1.22 -1.48 16.26
CA ARG A 99 -2.44 -1.48 17.09
C ARG A 99 -3.57 -2.29 16.50
N ARG A 100 -3.77 -2.25 15.17
CA ARG A 100 -4.91 -2.91 14.53
C ARG A 100 -4.63 -4.33 14.08
N LEU A 101 -3.38 -4.63 13.73
CA LEU A 101 -2.99 -5.91 13.13
C LEU A 101 -1.92 -6.64 13.96
N GLY A 102 -1.38 -6.03 15.02
CA GLY A 102 -0.30 -6.64 15.81
C GLY A 102 1.06 -6.69 15.12
N VAL A 103 1.20 -6.12 13.91
CA VAL A 103 2.40 -6.26 13.08
C VAL A 103 2.97 -4.91 12.62
N HIS A 104 4.27 -4.91 12.33
CA HIS A 104 4.92 -3.82 11.61
C HIS A 104 4.33 -3.67 10.21
N PHE A 105 4.25 -2.43 9.69
CA PHE A 105 3.66 -2.17 8.38
C PHE A 105 4.36 -2.95 7.26
N HIS A 106 5.67 -3.13 7.38
CA HIS A 106 6.46 -3.90 6.42
C HIS A 106 6.00 -5.36 6.29
N ALA A 107 5.36 -5.94 7.32
CA ALA A 107 4.78 -7.27 7.25
C ALA A 107 3.72 -7.40 6.16
N LEU A 108 2.97 -6.33 5.85
CA LEU A 108 1.97 -6.34 4.76
C LEU A 108 2.62 -6.60 3.39
N ARG A 109 3.83 -6.09 3.19
CA ARG A 109 4.61 -6.32 1.96
C ARG A 109 5.14 -7.75 1.89
N HIS A 110 5.55 -8.31 3.03
CA HIS A 110 5.91 -9.72 3.17
C HIS A 110 4.75 -10.62 2.77
N THR A 111 3.56 -10.36 3.32
CA THR A 111 2.34 -11.09 3.00
C THR A 111 1.99 -10.98 1.52
N PHE A 112 2.07 -9.78 0.93
CA PHE A 112 1.85 -9.62 -0.51
C PHE A 112 2.79 -10.50 -1.36
N ALA A 113 4.09 -10.50 -1.04
CA ALA A 113 5.06 -11.31 -1.76
C ALA A 113 4.78 -12.81 -1.62
N ARG A 114 4.36 -13.24 -0.42
CA ARG A 114 3.99 -14.63 -0.16
C ARG A 114 2.73 -15.06 -0.92
N ILE A 115 1.69 -14.22 -0.92
CA ILE A 115 0.47 -14.48 -1.70
C ILE A 115 0.82 -14.64 -3.19
N MET A 116 1.69 -13.80 -3.75
CA MET A 116 2.13 -13.96 -5.13
C MET A 116 2.86 -15.29 -5.36
N GLU A 117 3.75 -15.68 -4.44
CA GLU A 117 4.47 -16.96 -4.50
C GLU A 117 3.52 -18.16 -4.43
N ASP A 118 2.57 -18.15 -3.50
CA ASP A 118 1.58 -19.23 -3.31
C ASP A 118 0.65 -19.36 -4.53
N GLN A 119 0.41 -18.27 -5.27
CA GLN A 119 -0.30 -18.27 -6.55
C GLN A 119 0.59 -18.64 -7.75
N GLY A 120 1.83 -19.09 -7.51
CA GLY A 120 2.74 -19.56 -8.54
C GLY A 120 3.46 -18.47 -9.33
N ALA A 121 3.48 -17.22 -8.86
CA ALA A 121 4.23 -16.15 -9.53
C ALA A 121 5.73 -16.45 -9.54
N LYS A 122 6.42 -16.13 -10.64
CA LYS A 122 7.87 -16.32 -10.71
C LYS A 122 8.56 -15.32 -9.79
N VAL A 123 9.72 -15.71 -9.27
CA VAL A 123 10.55 -14.83 -8.40
C VAL A 123 10.88 -13.50 -9.10
N SER A 124 11.08 -13.52 -10.43
CA SER A 124 11.29 -12.32 -11.25
C SER A 124 10.08 -11.36 -11.23
N ASP A 125 8.87 -11.91 -11.24
CA ASP A 125 7.63 -11.12 -11.25
C ASP A 125 7.41 -10.48 -9.88
N ILE A 126 7.64 -11.24 -8.81
CA ILE A 126 7.60 -10.75 -7.43
C ILE A 126 8.67 -9.65 -7.25
N GLN A 127 9.90 -9.86 -7.71
CA GLN A 127 10.97 -8.87 -7.64
C GLN A 127 10.60 -7.57 -8.36
N SER A 128 10.13 -7.68 -9.61
CA SER A 128 9.73 -6.55 -10.44
C SER A 128 8.62 -5.76 -9.74
N ARG A 129 7.60 -6.47 -9.23
CA ARG A 129 6.48 -5.86 -8.52
C ARG A 129 6.89 -5.11 -7.26
N LEU A 130 7.79 -5.70 -6.49
CA LEU A 130 8.35 -5.10 -5.28
C LEU A 130 9.35 -3.96 -5.59
N GLY A 131 9.86 -3.85 -6.82
CA GLY A 131 10.89 -2.87 -7.18
C GLY A 131 12.21 -3.14 -6.45
N HIS A 132 12.61 -4.41 -6.37
CA HIS A 132 13.92 -4.83 -5.87
C HIS A 132 14.93 -4.86 -7.02
N GLU A 133 16.07 -4.18 -6.87
CA GLU A 133 17.07 -4.08 -7.95
C GLU A 133 17.89 -5.35 -8.15
N SER A 134 17.94 -6.23 -7.14
CA SER A 134 18.70 -7.48 -7.20
C SER A 134 17.81 -8.69 -6.93
N LEU A 135 17.96 -9.71 -7.80
CA LEU A 135 17.38 -11.06 -7.63
C LEU A 135 17.84 -11.68 -6.29
N GLN A 136 19.06 -11.37 -5.86
CA GLN A 136 19.64 -11.89 -4.61
C GLN A 136 18.89 -11.37 -3.37
N THR A 137 18.39 -10.12 -3.43
CA THR A 137 17.55 -9.53 -2.38
C THR A 137 16.20 -10.25 -2.30
N THR A 138 15.57 -10.55 -3.44
CA THR A 138 14.29 -11.26 -3.48
C THR A 138 14.45 -12.73 -3.10
N GLY A 139 15.53 -13.40 -3.52
CA GLY A 139 15.80 -14.80 -3.15
C GLY A 139 16.01 -14.99 -1.64
N ARG A 140 16.85 -14.16 -1.00
CA ARG A 140 17.01 -14.16 0.47
C ARG A 140 15.71 -13.83 1.19
N TYR A 141 14.93 -12.91 0.62
CA TYR A 141 13.65 -12.48 1.18
C TYR A 141 12.59 -13.60 1.14
N LEU A 142 12.42 -14.26 0.00
CA LEU A 142 11.52 -15.41 -0.12
C LEU A 142 11.98 -16.59 0.75
N ALA A 143 13.29 -16.83 0.83
CA ALA A 143 13.84 -17.85 1.74
C ALA A 143 13.56 -17.53 3.22
N ALA A 144 13.62 -16.26 3.63
CA ALA A 144 13.24 -15.84 4.98
C ALA A 144 11.73 -15.99 5.24
N LEU A 145 10.89 -15.69 4.24
CA LEU A 145 9.44 -15.93 4.31
C LEU A 145 9.13 -17.42 4.47
N ARG A 146 9.80 -18.30 3.73
CA ARG A 146 9.60 -19.75 3.81
C ARG A 146 10.00 -20.38 5.15
N ARG A 147 10.87 -19.72 5.93
CA ARG A 147 11.26 -20.16 7.28
C ARG A 147 10.28 -19.74 8.37
N SER A 148 9.30 -18.91 8.02
CA SER A 148 8.30 -18.40 8.95
C SER A 148 6.95 -18.98 8.53
N ASP A 149 6.33 -19.86 9.34
CA ASP A 149 4.90 -20.15 9.16
C ASP A 149 4.16 -18.81 9.18
N ASN A 150 3.27 -18.57 8.21
CA ASN A 150 2.48 -17.34 8.14
C ASN A 150 1.30 -17.48 9.13
N PRO A 151 1.44 -17.06 10.41
CA PRO A 151 0.40 -17.23 11.42
C PRO A 151 -0.77 -16.26 11.20
N TYR A 152 -0.70 -15.45 10.14
CA TYR A 152 -1.57 -14.31 9.90
C TYR A 152 -2.43 -14.47 8.65
N ALA A 153 -2.29 -15.57 7.89
CA ALA A 153 -3.14 -15.84 6.72
C ALA A 153 -4.64 -15.75 7.09
N ASP A 154 -5.01 -16.37 8.21
CA ASP A 154 -6.39 -16.41 8.71
C ASP A 154 -6.91 -15.05 9.19
N VAL A 155 -6.04 -14.17 9.68
CA VAL A 155 -6.41 -12.80 10.10
C VAL A 155 -6.81 -11.96 8.88
N PHE A 156 -6.26 -12.27 7.70
CA PHE A 156 -6.49 -11.50 6.48
C PHE A 156 -7.66 -12.01 5.64
N ASP A 157 -7.98 -13.30 5.66
CA ASP A 157 -9.21 -13.82 5.05
C ASP A 157 -10.44 -13.14 5.67
N ASN A 158 -10.41 -12.92 6.99
CA ASN A 158 -11.43 -12.15 7.71
C ASN A 158 -11.41 -10.63 7.41
N LEU A 159 -10.31 -10.09 6.87
CA LEU A 159 -10.16 -8.66 6.58
C LEU A 159 -10.49 -8.32 5.11
N LEU A 160 -10.57 -9.33 4.24
CA LEU A 160 -10.85 -9.19 2.80
C LEU A 160 -12.20 -9.83 2.39
N GLY A 161 -12.75 -10.74 3.20
CA GLY A 161 -14.20 -11.04 3.24
C GLY A 161 -15.01 -9.90 3.84
#